data_AF-A0A286IGK9-F1
#
_entry.id   AF-A0A286IGK9-F1
#
_cell.length_a   1.000
_cell.length_b   1.000
_cell.length_c   1.000
_cell.angle_alpha   90.00
_cell.angle_beta   90.00
_cell.angle_gamma   90.00
#
_symmetry.space_group_name_H-M   'P 1'
#
loop_
_entity.id
_entity.type
_entity.pdbx_description
1 polymer ?
#
loop_
_entity_poly.entity_id
_entity_poly.type
_entity_poly.pdbx_seq_one_letter_code
_entity_poly.pdbx_strand_id
1 'polypeptide(L)'
;MSQEADFANYVNNNILSAAGDPGFRGLSQVWVRECIRHNYAQNFTWLGRPIIQVPQDTYAYQELIWQYRPDLIIETGIAHGGSLVMSASMLAMLDYCDAVEAGTVLDPRASRRKVVGIDIDIRAHNRAGIEAHPMHHKIQMIEGSAIDKAVVDEVHAIAEGYDRVMIFLDSNHTHDHVLAELHAYAPLVSQGSYCVVWDSGVEDLPADMCADRPWGKGDNPKTAVHAYLAGQDTANRKGADGEALQFEIDHVIEAKLMITASSDGFLRRI
;
A
#
# COMPACT_ATOMS: atom_id res chain seq x y z
N MET A 1 -14.52 29.73 -10.53
CA MET A 1 -14.02 28.56 -9.75
C MET A 1 -14.22 28.89 -8.28
N SER A 2 -14.43 27.89 -7.41
CA SER A 2 -14.48 28.12 -5.96
C SER A 2 -13.07 28.40 -5.43
N GLN A 3 -12.95 29.04 -4.25
CA GLN A 3 -11.63 29.23 -3.61
C GLN A 3 -10.90 27.89 -3.38
N GLU A 4 -11.66 26.82 -3.14
CA GLU A 4 -11.13 25.47 -3.02
C GLU A 4 -10.56 24.94 -4.34
N ALA A 5 -11.26 25.17 -5.47
CA ALA A 5 -10.76 24.79 -6.79
C ALA A 5 -9.51 25.59 -7.17
N ASP A 6 -9.46 26.88 -6.84
CA ASP A 6 -8.28 27.71 -7.06
C ASP A 6 -7.08 27.23 -6.23
N PHE A 7 -7.31 26.85 -4.96
CA PHE A 7 -6.27 26.29 -4.10
C PHE A 7 -5.80 24.90 -4.59
N ALA A 8 -6.71 24.05 -5.06
CA ALA A 8 -6.35 22.76 -5.64
C ALA A 8 -5.46 22.93 -6.88
N ASN A 9 -5.77 23.90 -7.75
CA ASN A 9 -4.92 24.24 -8.89
C ASN A 9 -3.54 24.76 -8.45
N TYR A 10 -3.50 25.61 -7.41
CA TYR A 10 -2.24 26.07 -6.82
C TYR A 10 -1.38 24.91 -6.31
N VAL A 11 -1.99 23.96 -5.57
CA VAL A 11 -1.31 22.76 -5.07
C VAL A 11 -0.82 21.89 -6.23
N ASN A 12 -1.63 21.67 -7.27
CA ASN A 12 -1.22 20.92 -8.46
C ASN A 12 0.01 21.55 -9.14
N ASN A 13 0.06 22.87 -9.25
CA ASN A 13 1.23 23.58 -9.78
C ASN A 13 2.47 23.41 -8.90
N ASN A 14 2.33 23.37 -7.57
CA ASN A 14 3.44 23.10 -6.66
C ASN A 14 4.00 21.69 -6.86
N ILE A 15 3.12 20.69 -7.00
CA ILE A 15 3.51 19.29 -7.25
C ILE A 15 4.26 19.18 -8.59
N LEU A 16 3.73 19.77 -9.66
CA LEU A 16 4.39 19.80 -10.96
C LEU A 16 5.74 20.52 -10.93
N SER A 17 5.85 21.63 -10.18
CA SER A 17 7.11 22.34 -9.99
C SER A 17 8.14 21.48 -9.26
N ALA A 18 7.73 20.73 -8.23
CA ALA A 18 8.63 19.84 -7.50
C ALA A 18 9.09 18.66 -8.37
N ALA A 19 8.17 18.05 -9.12
CA ALA A 19 8.47 17.00 -10.09
C ALA A 19 9.47 17.49 -11.15
N GLY A 20 9.30 18.73 -11.62
CA GLY A 20 10.14 19.36 -12.63
C GLY A 20 11.53 19.79 -12.16
N ASP A 21 11.83 19.76 -10.85
CA ASP A 21 13.11 20.20 -10.29
C ASP A 21 14.07 19.00 -10.06
N PRO A 22 15.11 18.82 -10.90
CA PRO A 22 16.06 17.72 -10.72
C PRO A 22 16.91 17.86 -9.45
N GLY A 23 17.17 19.08 -9.00
CA GLY A 23 17.95 19.33 -7.78
C GLY A 23 17.19 18.88 -6.54
N PHE A 24 15.90 19.21 -6.44
CA PHE A 24 15.08 18.80 -5.31
C PHE A 24 14.82 17.29 -5.28
N ARG A 25 14.59 16.67 -6.45
CA ARG A 25 14.49 15.20 -6.56
C ARG A 25 15.79 14.51 -6.16
N GLY A 26 16.94 15.02 -6.63
CA GLY A 26 18.25 14.49 -6.24
C GLY A 26 18.51 14.57 -4.74
N LEU A 27 18.13 15.68 -4.08
CA LEU A 27 18.21 15.79 -2.62
C LEU A 27 17.30 14.79 -1.91
N SER A 28 16.11 14.54 -2.43
CA SER A 28 15.17 13.57 -1.86
C SER A 28 15.70 12.15 -1.95
N GLN A 29 16.29 11.76 -3.09
CA GLN A 29 16.96 10.47 -3.26
C GLN A 29 18.17 10.31 -2.31
N VAL A 30 18.97 11.37 -2.15
CA VAL A 30 20.06 11.36 -1.16
C VAL A 30 19.52 11.17 0.25
N TRP A 31 18.45 11.88 0.62
CA TRP A 31 17.84 11.73 1.93
C TRP A 31 17.35 10.29 2.16
N VAL A 32 16.60 9.71 1.21
CA VAL A 32 16.05 8.34 1.32
C VAL A 32 17.18 7.33 1.51
N ARG A 33 18.27 7.49 0.75
CA ARG A 33 19.46 6.66 0.89
C ARG A 33 20.11 6.79 2.27
N GLU A 34 20.36 8.01 2.74
CA GLU A 34 21.06 8.21 4.02
C GLU A 34 20.20 7.78 5.22
N CYS A 35 18.87 7.91 5.14
CA CYS A 35 17.99 7.53 6.26
C CYS A 35 18.01 6.01 6.55
N ILE A 36 18.30 5.17 5.54
CA ILE A 36 18.47 3.72 5.70
C ILE A 36 19.60 3.41 6.69
N ARG A 37 20.72 4.15 6.64
CA ARG A 37 21.86 3.96 7.56
C ARG A 37 21.51 4.19 9.02
N HIS A 38 20.40 4.90 9.26
CA HIS A 38 19.89 5.22 10.59
C HIS A 38 18.68 4.37 10.99
N ASN A 39 18.29 3.38 10.19
CA ASN A 39 17.04 2.62 10.35
C ASN A 39 15.82 3.53 10.53
N TYR A 40 15.80 4.68 9.85
CA TYR A 40 14.85 5.76 10.15
C TYR A 40 13.40 5.30 10.08
N ALA A 41 13.04 4.50 9.07
CA ALA A 41 11.69 3.98 8.88
C ALA A 41 11.19 3.07 10.04
N GLN A 42 12.08 2.56 10.90
CA GLN A 42 11.72 1.71 12.04
C GLN A 42 11.40 2.50 13.31
N ASN A 43 11.60 3.82 13.31
CA ASN A 43 11.46 4.66 14.51
C ASN A 43 10.01 4.98 14.86
N PHE A 44 9.05 4.62 14.02
CA PHE A 44 7.68 5.13 14.10
C PHE A 44 6.71 4.10 14.64
N THR A 45 5.65 4.62 15.27
CA THR A 45 4.50 3.83 15.72
C THR A 45 3.23 4.47 15.20
N TRP A 46 2.26 3.66 14.81
CA TRP A 46 0.89 4.10 14.55
C TRP A 46 -0.03 3.59 15.65
N LEU A 47 -0.69 4.52 16.37
CA LEU A 47 -1.56 4.23 17.52
C LEU A 47 -0.96 3.24 18.53
N GLY A 48 0.36 3.30 18.73
CA GLY A 48 1.08 2.47 19.71
C GLY A 48 1.60 1.12 19.17
N ARG A 49 1.39 0.78 17.89
CA ARG A 49 2.06 -0.36 17.24
C ARG A 49 3.19 0.11 16.32
N PRO A 50 4.38 -0.54 16.34
CA PRO A 50 5.46 -0.20 15.41
C PRO A 50 5.01 -0.33 13.95
N ILE A 51 5.29 0.70 13.15
CA ILE A 51 5.05 0.73 11.71
C ILE A 51 6.40 0.96 11.02
N ILE A 52 6.81 0.02 10.19
CA ILE A 52 8.10 0.09 9.48
C ILE A 52 7.83 0.66 8.09
N GLN A 53 7.66 1.97 8.02
CA GLN A 53 7.39 2.69 6.79
C GLN A 53 8.02 4.07 6.85
N VAL A 54 8.33 4.63 5.68
CA VAL A 54 8.70 6.05 5.59
C VAL A 54 7.46 6.88 5.96
N PRO A 55 7.55 7.87 6.87
CA PRO A 55 6.38 8.63 7.33
C PRO A 55 5.58 9.28 6.19
N GLN A 56 6.24 9.72 5.13
CA GLN A 56 5.60 10.28 3.95
C GLN A 56 4.76 9.25 3.20
N ASP A 57 5.24 8.01 3.09
CA ASP A 57 4.46 6.91 2.51
C ASP A 57 3.21 6.62 3.37
N THR A 58 3.31 6.69 4.70
CA THR A 58 2.12 6.59 5.58
C THR A 58 1.08 7.70 5.34
N TYR A 59 1.51 8.85 4.82
CA TYR A 59 0.60 9.93 4.42
C TYR A 59 -0.17 9.57 3.13
N ALA A 60 0.47 8.87 2.18
CA ALA A 60 -0.22 8.34 1.01
C ALA A 60 -1.27 7.30 1.38
N TYR A 61 -1.02 6.40 2.33
CA TYR A 61 -2.06 5.50 2.84
C TYR A 61 -3.32 6.27 3.27
N GLN A 62 -3.14 7.28 4.13
CA GLN A 62 -4.21 8.15 4.63
C GLN A 62 -5.02 8.76 3.48
N GLU A 63 -4.36 9.36 2.49
CA GLU A 63 -5.06 10.04 1.40
C GLU A 63 -5.72 9.08 0.42
N LEU A 64 -5.05 7.98 0.07
CA LEU A 64 -5.58 6.94 -0.79
C LEU A 64 -6.83 6.31 -0.18
N ILE A 65 -6.77 5.92 1.09
CA ILE A 65 -7.91 5.34 1.80
C ILE A 65 -9.04 6.37 1.94
N TRP A 66 -8.73 7.64 2.21
CA TRP A 66 -9.76 8.68 2.31
C TRP A 66 -10.45 8.98 0.97
N GLN A 67 -9.67 9.14 -0.10
CA GLN A 67 -10.18 9.45 -1.44
C GLN A 67 -10.95 8.27 -2.01
N TYR A 68 -10.42 7.06 -1.88
CA TYR A 68 -11.04 5.86 -2.43
C TYR A 68 -12.12 5.28 -1.52
N ARG A 69 -12.08 5.48 -0.20
CA ARG A 69 -13.03 4.90 0.75
C ARG A 69 -13.23 3.37 0.56
N PRO A 70 -12.17 2.54 0.63
CA PRO A 70 -12.30 1.09 0.51
C PRO A 70 -13.18 0.50 1.61
N ASP A 71 -13.73 -0.69 1.34
CA ASP A 71 -14.33 -1.56 2.33
C ASP A 71 -13.50 -2.82 2.60
N LEU A 72 -12.54 -3.14 1.72
CA LEU A 72 -11.52 -4.12 1.97
C LEU A 72 -10.13 -3.55 1.66
N ILE A 73 -9.21 -3.73 2.61
CA ILE A 73 -7.79 -3.52 2.39
C ILE A 73 -7.09 -4.86 2.58
N ILE A 74 -6.27 -5.27 1.60
CA ILE A 74 -5.43 -6.47 1.67
C ILE A 74 -3.97 -6.02 1.76
N GLU A 75 -3.25 -6.48 2.78
CA GLU A 75 -1.83 -6.18 3.00
C GLU A 75 -1.03 -7.49 3.05
N THR A 76 0.09 -7.55 2.32
CA THR A 76 1.08 -8.62 2.48
C THR A 76 2.31 -8.08 3.21
N GLY A 77 2.84 -8.86 4.17
CA GLY A 77 3.86 -8.40 5.11
C GLY A 77 3.22 -7.68 6.31
N ILE A 78 3.13 -8.36 7.45
CA ILE A 78 2.54 -7.80 8.68
C ILE A 78 3.62 -7.17 9.56
N ALA A 79 4.78 -7.81 9.65
CA ALA A 79 5.85 -7.43 10.58
C ALA A 79 5.32 -7.21 12.01
N HIS A 80 5.27 -5.97 12.51
CA HIS A 80 4.74 -5.62 13.84
C HIS A 80 3.25 -5.26 13.88
N GLY A 81 2.59 -5.17 12.72
CA GLY A 81 1.17 -4.87 12.55
C GLY A 81 0.79 -3.39 12.60
N GLY A 82 1.76 -2.47 12.54
CA GLY A 82 1.48 -1.03 12.54
C GLY A 82 0.70 -0.55 11.31
N SER A 83 1.01 -1.09 10.12
CA SER A 83 0.27 -0.78 8.88
C SER A 83 -1.17 -1.28 8.95
N LEU A 84 -1.39 -2.53 9.43
CA LEU A 84 -2.73 -3.07 9.66
C LEU A 84 -3.55 -2.18 10.60
N VAL A 85 -2.94 -1.71 11.69
CA VAL A 85 -3.61 -0.80 12.64
C VAL A 85 -3.89 0.56 12.00
N MET A 86 -2.99 1.06 11.15
CA MET A 86 -3.20 2.28 10.39
C MET A 86 -4.39 2.16 9.44
N SER A 87 -4.39 1.18 8.54
CA SER A 87 -5.50 0.89 7.65
C SER A 87 -6.81 0.69 8.41
N ALA A 88 -6.80 -0.11 9.48
CA ALA A 88 -8.00 -0.34 10.30
C ALA A 88 -8.53 0.94 10.96
N SER A 89 -7.63 1.83 11.43
CA SER A 89 -8.01 3.11 12.02
C SER A 89 -8.61 4.07 10.98
N MET A 90 -8.11 4.05 9.74
CA MET A 90 -8.68 4.82 8.64
C MET A 90 -10.06 4.31 8.25
N LEU A 91 -10.24 2.98 8.15
CA LEU A 91 -11.56 2.39 7.91
C LEU A 91 -12.56 2.74 9.03
N ALA A 92 -12.12 2.77 10.29
CA ALA A 92 -12.94 3.24 11.41
C ALA A 92 -13.34 4.72 11.27
N MET A 93 -12.43 5.57 10.81
CA MET A 93 -12.70 6.98 10.56
C MET A 93 -13.72 7.17 9.42
N LEU A 94 -13.64 6.35 8.36
CA LEU A 94 -14.66 6.33 7.30
C LEU A 94 -16.04 5.97 7.86
N ASP A 95 -16.15 4.91 8.68
CA ASP A 95 -17.41 4.53 9.32
C ASP A 95 -17.99 5.67 10.16
N TYR A 96 -17.14 6.35 10.94
CA TYR A 96 -17.56 7.48 11.76
C TYR A 96 -18.07 8.64 10.90
N CYS A 97 -17.34 9.03 9.85
CA CYS A 97 -17.77 10.11 8.96
C CYS A 97 -19.08 9.76 8.23
N ASP A 98 -19.24 8.52 7.75
CA ASP A 98 -20.47 8.06 7.11
C ASP A 98 -21.66 8.14 8.09
N ALA A 99 -21.45 7.71 9.35
CA ALA A 99 -22.50 7.77 10.37
C ALA A 99 -22.90 9.20 10.72
N VAL A 100 -21.92 10.12 10.82
CA VAL A 100 -22.16 11.56 11.05
C VAL A 100 -22.94 12.17 9.90
N GLU A 101 -22.56 11.89 8.65
CA GLU A 101 -23.24 12.42 7.46
C GLU A 101 -24.67 11.88 7.35
N ALA A 102 -24.87 10.59 7.64
CA ALA A 102 -26.18 9.96 7.64
C ALA A 102 -27.04 10.31 8.88
N GLY A 103 -26.46 10.93 9.91
CA GLY A 103 -27.14 11.20 11.18
C GLY A 103 -27.54 9.93 11.94
N THR A 104 -26.75 8.86 11.84
CA THR A 104 -27.03 7.55 12.44
C THR A 104 -26.12 7.23 13.63
N VAL A 105 -26.54 6.29 14.48
CA VAL A 105 -25.71 5.80 15.59
C VAL A 105 -24.65 4.84 15.04
N LEU A 106 -23.39 5.09 15.38
CA LEU A 106 -22.27 4.19 15.05
C LEU A 106 -22.08 3.14 16.16
N ASP A 107 -22.22 1.86 15.82
CA ASP A 107 -21.62 0.78 16.60
C ASP A 107 -20.20 0.53 16.06
N PRO A 108 -19.14 0.76 16.85
CA PRO A 108 -17.77 0.60 16.39
C PRO A 108 -17.45 -0.83 15.94
N ARG A 109 -18.19 -1.85 16.40
CA ARG A 109 -17.97 -3.25 16.02
C ARG A 109 -18.79 -3.71 14.82
N ALA A 110 -19.85 -3.00 14.45
CA ALA A 110 -20.74 -3.38 13.34
C ALA A 110 -20.32 -2.73 12.02
N SER A 111 -19.04 -2.85 11.67
CA SER A 111 -18.53 -2.32 10.41
C SER A 111 -18.44 -3.41 9.35
N ARG A 112 -18.82 -3.07 8.12
CA ARG A 112 -18.53 -3.91 6.95
C ARG A 112 -17.04 -3.87 6.59
N ARG A 113 -16.34 -2.78 6.91
CA ARG A 113 -14.97 -2.54 6.46
C ARG A 113 -13.96 -3.43 7.18
N LYS A 114 -13.00 -3.99 6.44
CA LYS A 114 -12.03 -4.95 6.96
C LYS A 114 -10.62 -4.75 6.37
N VAL A 115 -9.61 -5.09 7.18
CA VAL A 115 -8.23 -5.27 6.75
C VAL A 115 -7.88 -6.75 6.83
N VAL A 116 -7.31 -7.32 5.77
CA VAL A 116 -6.75 -8.67 5.74
C VAL A 116 -5.24 -8.54 5.62
N GLY A 117 -4.51 -8.98 6.64
CA GLY A 117 -3.05 -9.05 6.62
C GLY A 117 -2.56 -10.47 6.37
N ILE A 118 -1.53 -10.62 5.54
CA ILE A 118 -0.93 -11.91 5.20
C ILE A 118 0.55 -11.87 5.57
N ASP A 119 1.05 -12.86 6.31
CA ASP A 119 2.48 -13.00 6.59
C ASP A 119 2.88 -14.48 6.65
N ILE A 120 4.07 -14.80 6.17
CA ILE A 120 4.61 -16.16 6.22
C ILE A 120 4.91 -16.61 7.66
N ASP A 121 5.18 -15.67 8.57
CA ASP A 121 5.42 -15.93 9.99
C ASP A 121 4.87 -14.78 10.86
N ILE A 122 3.64 -14.94 11.37
CA ILE A 122 3.06 -14.00 12.33
C ILE A 122 3.57 -14.33 13.73
N ARG A 123 4.78 -13.85 14.01
CA ARG A 123 5.48 -14.05 15.30
C ARG A 123 4.55 -13.84 16.48
N ALA A 124 4.56 -14.78 17.43
CA ALA A 124 3.61 -14.82 18.55
C ALA A 124 3.48 -13.49 19.34
N HIS A 125 4.57 -12.76 19.55
CA HIS A 125 4.54 -11.47 20.24
C HIS A 125 3.88 -10.35 19.41
N ASN A 126 4.02 -10.39 18.08
CA ASN A 126 3.36 -9.46 17.18
C ASN A 126 1.86 -9.78 17.08
N ARG A 127 1.52 -11.06 16.92
CA ARG A 127 0.13 -11.54 16.98
C ARG A 127 -0.58 -11.06 18.25
N ALA A 128 0.00 -11.34 19.42
CA ALA A 128 -0.57 -10.91 20.69
C ALA A 128 -0.71 -9.38 20.79
N GLY A 129 0.26 -8.62 20.27
CA GLY A 129 0.20 -7.16 20.24
C GLY A 129 -0.90 -6.60 19.34
N ILE A 130 -1.17 -7.25 18.20
CA ILE A 130 -2.25 -6.89 17.28
C ILE A 130 -3.61 -7.26 17.89
N GLU A 131 -3.76 -8.48 18.42
CA GLU A 131 -5.00 -8.99 19.02
C GLU A 131 -5.42 -8.19 20.26
N ALA A 132 -4.47 -7.69 21.05
CA ALA A 132 -4.74 -6.83 22.19
C ALA A 132 -5.14 -5.39 21.79
N HIS A 133 -4.90 -4.96 20.55
CA HIS A 133 -5.17 -3.60 20.12
C HIS A 133 -6.67 -3.37 19.86
N PRO A 134 -7.27 -2.22 20.23
CA PRO A 134 -8.69 -1.97 20.03
C PRO A 134 -9.18 -2.09 18.58
N MET A 135 -8.31 -1.84 17.60
CA MET A 135 -8.63 -1.98 16.17
C MET A 135 -8.68 -3.44 15.67
N HIS A 136 -8.28 -4.43 16.49
CA HIS A 136 -8.21 -5.84 16.08
C HIS A 136 -9.51 -6.36 15.45
N HIS A 137 -10.67 -5.89 15.91
CA HIS A 137 -11.96 -6.32 15.35
C HIS A 137 -12.09 -6.07 13.83
N LYS A 138 -11.37 -5.10 13.26
CA LYS A 138 -11.30 -4.84 11.82
C LYS A 138 -10.22 -5.62 11.09
N ILE A 139 -9.31 -6.28 11.80
CA ILE A 139 -8.15 -6.95 11.24
C ILE A 139 -8.40 -8.45 11.24
N GLN A 140 -8.21 -9.10 10.10
CA GLN A 140 -8.05 -10.54 9.97
C GLN A 140 -6.61 -10.82 9.56
N MET A 141 -5.96 -11.78 10.22
CA MET A 141 -4.58 -12.15 9.91
C MET A 141 -4.54 -13.59 9.41
N ILE A 142 -3.91 -13.81 8.26
CA ILE A 142 -3.69 -15.11 7.64
C ILE A 142 -2.20 -15.41 7.70
N GLU A 143 -1.85 -16.57 8.26
CA GLU A 143 -0.46 -17.02 8.36
C GLU A 143 -0.15 -18.00 7.22
N GLY A 144 0.81 -17.66 6.38
CA GLY A 144 1.22 -18.44 5.21
C GLY A 144 1.88 -17.57 4.14
N SER A 145 2.51 -18.21 3.16
CA SER A 145 3.12 -17.46 2.05
C SER A 145 2.04 -16.76 1.23
N ALA A 146 2.25 -15.49 0.90
CA ALA A 146 1.32 -14.71 0.08
C ALA A 146 1.15 -15.25 -1.34
N ILE A 147 2.02 -16.17 -1.79
CA ILE A 147 1.93 -16.81 -3.10
C ILE A 147 1.48 -18.27 -3.03
N ASP A 148 1.22 -18.81 -1.83
CA ASP A 148 0.70 -20.17 -1.68
C ASP A 148 -0.75 -20.23 -2.13
N LYS A 149 -1.08 -21.21 -2.97
CA LYS A 149 -2.42 -21.36 -3.55
C LYS A 149 -3.53 -21.33 -2.48
N ALA A 150 -3.33 -22.01 -1.35
CA ALA A 150 -4.34 -22.06 -0.29
C ALA A 150 -4.61 -20.68 0.34
N VAL A 151 -3.56 -19.87 0.53
CA VAL A 151 -3.68 -18.50 1.05
C VAL A 151 -4.35 -17.60 0.02
N VAL A 152 -3.93 -17.68 -1.25
CA VAL A 152 -4.55 -16.93 -2.34
C VAL A 152 -6.04 -17.27 -2.47
N ASP A 153 -6.40 -18.55 -2.46
CA ASP A 153 -7.79 -19.01 -2.53
C ASP A 153 -8.62 -18.47 -1.34
N GLU A 154 -8.06 -18.48 -0.12
CA GLU A 154 -8.72 -17.94 1.08
C GLU A 154 -8.97 -16.43 0.95
N VAL A 155 -7.96 -15.66 0.50
CA VAL A 155 -8.08 -14.21 0.32
C VAL A 155 -9.09 -13.86 -0.77
N HIS A 156 -9.10 -14.59 -1.89
CA HIS A 156 -10.09 -14.42 -2.96
C HIS A 156 -11.51 -14.68 -2.43
N ALA A 157 -11.71 -15.76 -1.67
CA ALA A 157 -13.00 -16.08 -1.07
C ALA A 157 -13.47 -14.99 -0.08
N ILE A 158 -12.55 -14.39 0.68
CA ILE A 158 -12.88 -13.23 1.54
C ILE A 158 -13.30 -12.03 0.68
N ALA A 159 -12.56 -11.75 -0.40
CA ALA A 159 -12.78 -10.59 -1.26
C ALA A 159 -14.15 -10.60 -1.97
N GLU A 160 -14.75 -11.78 -2.22
CA GLU A 160 -16.11 -11.90 -2.76
C GLU A 160 -17.19 -11.16 -1.95
N GLY A 161 -16.96 -10.92 -0.65
CA GLY A 161 -17.87 -10.19 0.23
C GLY A 161 -17.80 -8.66 0.15
N TYR A 162 -16.92 -8.12 -0.68
CA TYR A 162 -16.51 -6.71 -0.68
C TYR A 162 -16.56 -6.09 -2.09
N ASP A 163 -16.85 -4.79 -2.15
CA ASP A 163 -17.04 -4.09 -3.43
C ASP A 163 -15.89 -3.14 -3.77
N ARG A 164 -15.18 -2.64 -2.75
CA ARG A 164 -14.17 -1.58 -2.87
C ARG A 164 -12.86 -2.06 -2.26
N VAL A 165 -12.11 -2.80 -3.07
CA VAL A 165 -10.86 -3.45 -2.65
C VAL A 165 -9.65 -2.58 -3.00
N MET A 166 -8.75 -2.42 -2.06
CA MET A 166 -7.44 -1.78 -2.18
C MET A 166 -6.35 -2.73 -1.69
N ILE A 167 -5.16 -2.69 -2.30
CA ILE A 167 -4.11 -3.67 -2.03
C ILE A 167 -2.77 -2.98 -1.77
N PHE A 168 -2.04 -3.50 -0.78
CA PHE A 168 -0.70 -3.11 -0.40
C PHE A 168 0.20 -4.35 -0.37
N LEU A 169 1.25 -4.40 -1.18
CA LEU A 169 2.20 -5.52 -1.26
C LEU A 169 3.53 -5.15 -0.62
N ASP A 170 3.94 -5.86 0.43
CA ASP A 170 5.16 -5.56 1.22
C ASP A 170 5.79 -6.79 1.90
N SER A 171 5.64 -7.99 1.31
CA SER A 171 6.10 -9.23 1.96
C SER A 171 7.59 -9.54 1.69
N ASN A 172 7.91 -10.07 0.50
CA ASN A 172 9.26 -10.38 0.06
C ASN A 172 9.58 -9.55 -1.19
N HIS A 173 10.79 -8.98 -1.22
CA HIS A 173 11.14 -8.00 -2.21
C HIS A 173 11.87 -8.56 -3.44
N THR A 174 11.93 -9.87 -3.66
CA THR A 174 12.48 -10.41 -4.93
C THR A 174 11.51 -10.20 -6.10
N HIS A 175 12.04 -10.05 -7.31
CA HIS A 175 11.26 -9.85 -8.54
C HIS A 175 10.17 -10.91 -8.69
N ASP A 176 10.56 -12.18 -8.66
CA ASP A 176 9.65 -13.30 -8.92
C ASP A 176 8.53 -13.37 -7.89
N HIS A 177 8.83 -13.07 -6.62
CA HIS A 177 7.84 -13.10 -5.55
C HIS A 177 6.80 -11.97 -5.73
N VAL A 178 7.26 -10.74 -5.90
CA VAL A 178 6.37 -9.59 -6.09
C VAL A 178 5.54 -9.73 -7.37
N LEU A 179 6.13 -10.26 -8.45
CA LEU A 179 5.40 -10.52 -9.68
C LEU A 179 4.30 -11.57 -9.47
N ALA A 180 4.57 -12.61 -8.69
CA ALA A 180 3.56 -13.61 -8.32
C ALA A 180 2.45 -13.01 -7.44
N GLU A 181 2.77 -12.14 -6.49
CA GLU A 181 1.76 -11.40 -5.70
C GLU A 181 0.92 -10.48 -6.58
N LEU A 182 1.52 -9.74 -7.53
CA LEU A 182 0.80 -8.91 -8.49
C LEU A 182 -0.19 -9.75 -9.31
N HIS A 183 0.23 -10.93 -9.79
CA HIS A 183 -0.68 -11.84 -10.48
C HIS A 183 -1.79 -12.39 -9.60
N ALA A 184 -1.52 -12.65 -8.31
CA ALA A 184 -2.49 -13.19 -7.38
C ALA A 184 -3.52 -12.15 -6.93
N TYR A 185 -3.08 -10.92 -6.63
CA TYR A 185 -3.89 -9.95 -5.90
C TYR A 185 -4.34 -8.76 -6.74
N ALA A 186 -3.54 -8.27 -7.69
CA ALA A 186 -3.93 -7.10 -8.50
C ALA A 186 -5.28 -7.26 -9.21
N PRO A 187 -5.72 -8.46 -9.66
CA PRO A 187 -7.07 -8.65 -10.21
C PRO A 187 -8.22 -8.35 -9.24
N LEU A 188 -7.99 -8.39 -7.92
CA LEU A 188 -9.00 -8.04 -6.91
C LEU A 188 -9.21 -6.53 -6.76
N VAL A 189 -8.27 -5.70 -7.22
CA VAL A 189 -8.31 -4.24 -7.05
C VAL A 189 -9.51 -3.67 -7.80
N SER A 190 -10.41 -2.99 -7.11
CA SER A 190 -11.60 -2.42 -7.72
C SER A 190 -11.28 -1.22 -8.63
N GLN A 191 -12.16 -0.93 -9.60
CA GLN A 191 -12.00 0.20 -10.53
C GLN A 191 -11.72 1.53 -9.81
N GLY A 192 -10.70 2.28 -10.26
CA GLY A 192 -10.28 3.54 -9.65
C GLY A 192 -9.54 3.42 -8.30
N SER A 193 -9.33 2.19 -7.81
CA SER A 193 -8.53 1.88 -6.61
C SER A 193 -7.05 1.71 -6.96
N TYR A 194 -6.26 1.28 -5.97
CA TYR A 194 -4.83 1.11 -6.08
C TYR A 194 -4.37 -0.30 -5.68
N CYS A 195 -3.36 -0.79 -6.42
CA CYS A 195 -2.40 -1.77 -5.96
C CYS A 195 -1.10 -1.02 -5.67
N VAL A 196 -0.73 -0.84 -4.41
CA VAL A 196 0.55 -0.22 -4.07
C VAL A 196 1.57 -1.31 -3.79
N VAL A 197 2.71 -1.22 -4.45
CA VAL A 197 3.86 -2.11 -4.27
C VAL A 197 4.93 -1.33 -3.53
N TRP A 198 5.18 -1.70 -2.29
CA TRP A 198 6.15 -1.02 -1.44
C TRP A 198 7.58 -1.39 -1.82
N ASP A 199 8.54 -0.55 -1.40
CA ASP A 199 9.98 -0.76 -1.54
C ASP A 199 10.50 -0.91 -2.98
N SER A 200 9.72 -0.46 -3.98
CA SER A 200 10.18 -0.40 -5.37
C SER A 200 11.39 0.54 -5.55
N GLY A 201 11.62 1.47 -4.62
CA GLY A 201 12.82 2.31 -4.57
C GLY A 201 14.14 1.55 -4.37
N VAL A 202 14.11 0.25 -4.04
CA VAL A 202 15.31 -0.62 -4.00
C VAL A 202 16.12 -0.55 -5.30
N GLU A 203 15.48 -0.42 -6.46
CA GLU A 203 16.17 -0.31 -7.76
C GLU A 203 17.08 0.93 -7.86
N ASP A 204 16.74 1.98 -7.10
CA ASP A 204 17.44 3.27 -7.12
C ASP A 204 18.59 3.33 -6.10
N LEU A 205 18.72 2.31 -5.24
CA LEU A 205 19.78 2.24 -4.23
C LEU A 205 21.12 1.78 -4.82
N PRO A 206 22.25 2.19 -4.20
CA PRO A 206 23.55 1.55 -4.43
C PRO A 206 23.51 0.06 -4.10
N ALA A 207 24.16 -0.77 -4.92
CA ALA A 207 24.12 -2.23 -4.79
C ALA A 207 24.66 -2.74 -3.43
N ASP A 208 25.60 -2.03 -2.81
CA ASP A 208 26.18 -2.38 -1.51
C ASP A 208 25.18 -2.26 -0.34
N MET A 209 24.10 -1.48 -0.51
CA MET A 209 23.07 -1.30 0.53
C MET A 209 22.10 -2.48 0.65
N CYS A 210 22.12 -3.42 -0.29
CA CYS A 210 21.30 -4.63 -0.28
C CYS A 210 22.15 -5.93 -0.27
N ALA A 211 23.46 -5.82 -0.01
CA ALA A 211 24.38 -6.95 -0.19
C ALA A 211 24.13 -8.14 0.75
N ASP A 212 23.43 -7.94 1.87
CA ASP A 212 23.04 -8.98 2.84
C ASP A 212 21.61 -9.51 2.60
N ARG A 213 20.95 -9.06 1.54
CA ARG A 213 19.58 -9.44 1.20
C ARG A 213 19.54 -10.35 -0.03
N PRO A 214 18.49 -11.18 -0.17
CA PRO A 214 18.29 -11.98 -1.37
C PRO A 214 17.69 -11.18 -2.55
N TRP A 215 17.50 -9.87 -2.39
CA TRP A 215 17.00 -8.93 -3.40
C TRP A 215 17.92 -7.72 -3.50
N GLY A 216 17.80 -6.94 -4.57
CA GLY A 216 18.59 -5.74 -4.80
C GLY A 216 18.38 -5.16 -6.19
N LYS A 217 19.32 -4.35 -6.67
CA LYS A 217 19.22 -3.78 -8.02
C LYS A 217 19.11 -4.88 -9.09
N GLY A 218 18.09 -4.80 -9.95
CA GLY A 218 17.78 -5.79 -10.98
C GLY A 218 16.93 -6.99 -10.51
N ASP A 219 16.69 -7.14 -9.22
CA ASP A 219 15.86 -8.20 -8.61
C ASP A 219 15.10 -7.63 -7.42
N ASN A 220 14.03 -6.87 -7.70
CA ASN A 220 13.30 -6.09 -6.70
C ASN A 220 11.84 -5.76 -7.10
N PRO A 221 11.03 -5.10 -6.24
CA PRO A 221 9.63 -4.81 -6.54
C PRO A 221 9.44 -3.91 -7.77
N LYS A 222 10.32 -2.94 -8.05
CA LYS A 222 10.19 -2.09 -9.26
C LYS A 222 10.31 -2.91 -10.53
N THR A 223 11.26 -3.84 -10.56
CA THR A 223 11.44 -4.72 -11.72
C THR A 223 10.20 -5.61 -11.94
N ALA A 224 9.55 -6.07 -10.87
CA ALA A 224 8.31 -6.83 -10.93
C ALA A 224 7.13 -5.98 -11.43
N VAL A 225 6.99 -4.75 -10.92
CA VAL A 225 5.99 -3.78 -11.39
C VAL A 225 6.13 -3.54 -12.89
N HIS A 226 7.34 -3.23 -13.36
CA HIS A 226 7.58 -2.95 -14.78
C HIS A 226 7.30 -4.19 -15.64
N ALA A 227 7.69 -5.38 -15.19
CA ALA A 227 7.38 -6.63 -15.88
C ALA A 227 5.87 -6.92 -15.92
N TYR A 228 5.16 -6.70 -14.81
CA TYR A 228 3.72 -6.88 -14.73
C TYR A 228 3.00 -5.94 -15.72
N LEU A 229 3.38 -4.66 -15.78
CA LEU A 229 2.77 -3.68 -16.69
C LEU A 229 3.10 -3.97 -18.17
N ALA A 230 4.34 -4.40 -18.47
CA ALA A 230 4.80 -4.69 -19.83
C ALA A 230 4.37 -6.06 -20.37
N GLY A 231 3.75 -6.92 -19.55
CA GLY A 231 3.37 -8.28 -19.92
C GLY A 231 2.52 -8.37 -21.19
N GLN A 232 2.74 -9.40 -22.00
CA GLN A 232 2.07 -9.57 -23.30
C GLN A 232 0.54 -9.65 -23.20
N ASP A 233 0.02 -10.06 -22.05
CA ASP A 233 -1.42 -10.22 -21.81
C ASP A 233 -2.07 -9.01 -21.12
N THR A 234 -1.32 -7.94 -20.82
CA THR A 234 -1.85 -6.76 -20.10
C THR A 234 -3.13 -6.21 -20.75
N ALA A 235 -3.23 -6.24 -22.09
CA ALA A 235 -4.41 -5.75 -22.80
C ALA A 235 -5.68 -6.63 -22.62
N ASN A 236 -5.54 -7.90 -22.25
CA ASN A 236 -6.67 -8.82 -22.08
C ASN A 236 -6.92 -9.22 -20.62
N ARG A 237 -6.10 -8.75 -19.67
CA ARG A 237 -6.31 -9.05 -18.24
C ARG A 237 -7.67 -8.54 -17.80
N LYS A 238 -8.30 -9.31 -16.92
CA LYS A 238 -9.58 -8.98 -16.30
C LYS A 238 -9.45 -8.96 -14.80
N GLY A 239 -10.19 -8.05 -14.17
CA GLY A 239 -10.37 -8.06 -12.73
C GLY A 239 -11.29 -9.20 -12.32
N ALA A 240 -11.39 -9.44 -11.02
CA ALA A 240 -12.36 -10.37 -10.44
C ALA A 240 -13.82 -9.95 -10.73
N ASP A 241 -14.05 -8.67 -11.01
CA ASP A 241 -15.31 -8.12 -11.50
C ASP A 241 -15.62 -8.43 -12.96
N GLY A 242 -14.69 -9.04 -13.70
CA GLY A 242 -14.83 -9.39 -15.12
C GLY A 242 -14.57 -8.24 -16.10
N GLU A 243 -14.30 -7.03 -15.58
CA GLU A 243 -13.96 -5.83 -16.35
C GLU A 243 -12.48 -5.82 -16.72
N ALA A 244 -12.09 -4.95 -17.65
CA ALA A 244 -10.69 -4.81 -18.05
C ALA A 244 -9.82 -4.43 -16.83
N LEU A 245 -8.63 -5.03 -16.74
CA LEU A 245 -7.66 -4.75 -15.69
C LEU A 245 -6.45 -4.05 -16.29
N GLN A 246 -6.49 -2.72 -16.25
CA GLN A 246 -5.40 -1.87 -16.69
C GLN A 246 -4.93 -1.00 -15.53
N PHE A 247 -3.62 -0.84 -15.42
CA PHE A 247 -2.98 -0.01 -14.42
C PHE A 247 -2.12 1.06 -15.08
N GLU A 248 -2.08 2.22 -14.46
CA GLU A 248 -1.07 3.24 -14.69
C GLU A 248 -0.28 3.47 -13.41
N ILE A 249 0.97 3.92 -13.53
CA ILE A 249 1.76 4.39 -12.40
C ILE A 249 1.34 5.83 -12.09
N ASP A 250 0.89 6.08 -10.86
CA ASP A 250 0.55 7.42 -10.38
C ASP A 250 1.78 8.17 -9.87
N HIS A 251 2.52 8.76 -10.81
CA HIS A 251 3.68 9.61 -10.51
C HIS A 251 3.30 10.91 -9.76
N VAL A 252 2.02 11.28 -9.69
CA VAL A 252 1.59 12.48 -8.94
C VAL A 252 1.79 12.26 -7.45
N ILE A 253 1.52 11.05 -6.96
CA ILE A 253 1.75 10.70 -5.55
C ILE A 253 3.25 10.81 -5.23
N GLU A 254 4.11 10.23 -6.04
CA GLU A 254 5.57 10.31 -5.84
C GLU A 254 6.07 11.76 -5.85
N ALA A 255 5.62 12.56 -6.83
CA ALA A 255 5.96 13.97 -6.93
C ALA A 255 5.43 14.80 -5.76
N LYS A 256 4.29 14.41 -5.19
CA LYS A 256 3.70 15.06 -4.02
C LYS A 256 4.46 14.73 -2.75
N LEU A 257 4.82 13.47 -2.55
CA LEU A 257 5.53 13.01 -1.35
C LEU A 257 6.98 13.48 -1.35
N MET A 258 7.62 13.46 -2.52
CA MET A 258 9.06 13.69 -2.79
C MET A 258 10.01 12.69 -2.11
N ILE A 259 9.72 12.31 -0.87
CA ILE A 259 10.42 11.31 -0.08
C ILE A 259 9.51 10.09 -0.02
N THR A 260 9.89 9.02 -0.70
CA THR A 260 9.18 7.74 -0.73
C THR A 260 10.18 6.61 -0.87
N ALA A 261 9.88 5.45 -0.27
CA ALA A 261 10.61 4.20 -0.53
C ALA A 261 10.09 3.48 -1.79
N SER A 262 9.03 3.97 -2.42
CA SER A 262 8.22 3.22 -3.39
C SER A 262 8.05 3.95 -4.72
N SER A 263 9.16 4.40 -5.31
CA SER A 263 9.16 4.99 -6.65
C SER A 263 8.65 3.99 -7.69
N ASP A 264 7.73 4.40 -8.56
CA ASP A 264 6.94 3.56 -9.47
C ASP A 264 5.98 2.56 -8.79
N GLY A 265 5.83 2.60 -7.46
CA GLY A 265 5.07 1.61 -6.69
C GLY A 265 3.56 1.85 -6.62
N PHE A 266 3.07 3.03 -7.01
CA PHE A 266 1.66 3.40 -6.88
C PHE A 266 0.88 3.07 -8.14
N LEU A 267 0.25 1.90 -8.21
CA LEU A 267 -0.50 1.47 -9.40
C LEU A 267 -1.98 1.77 -9.25
N ARG A 268 -2.51 2.69 -10.07
CA ARG A 268 -3.93 3.04 -10.12
C ARG A 268 -4.64 2.20 -11.17
N ARG A 269 -5.74 1.54 -10.82
CA ARG A 269 -6.59 0.85 -11.81
C ARG A 269 -7.40 1.88 -12.60
N ILE A 270 -7.29 1.86 -13.93
CA ILE A 270 -7.90 2.84 -14.86
C ILE A 270 -9.02 2.30 -15.71
#